data_AF-A0A435I7K4-F1
#
_entry.id   AF-A0A435I7K4-F1
#
_cell.length_a   1.000
_cell.length_b   1.000
_cell.length_c   1.000
_cell.angle_alpha   90.00
_cell.angle_beta   90.00
_cell.angle_gamma   90.00
#
_symmetry.space_group_name_H-M   'P 1'
#
loop_
_entity.id
_entity.type
_entity.pdbx_description
1 polymer ?
#
loop_
_entity_poly.entity_id
_entity_poly.type
_entity_poly.pdbx_seq_one_letter_code
_entity_poly.pdbx_strand_id
1 'polypeptide(L)'
;MAGQPLNQPAEIPAELDRWNWGAFFLNWIWGIGNSTFIALLALIPVVNIIMIIVLGARGSRWAWQNRAWRDPEQFRKTQRNWAIA
;
A
#
# COMPACT_ATOMS: atom_id res chain seq x y z
N MET A 1 16.78 4.65 -22.54
CA MET A 1 16.77 5.55 -21.36
C MET A 1 15.71 5.02 -20.41
N ALA A 2 16.09 4.33 -19.34
CA ALA A 2 15.11 3.88 -18.35
C ALA A 2 14.61 5.13 -17.61
N GLY A 3 13.33 5.47 -17.77
CA GLY A 3 12.72 6.58 -17.04
C GLY A 3 12.86 6.31 -15.54
N GLN A 4 13.33 7.31 -14.79
CA GLN A 4 13.38 7.22 -13.34
C GLN A 4 11.96 6.96 -12.80
N PRO A 5 11.79 6.06 -11.81
CA PRO A 5 10.49 5.79 -11.25
C PRO A 5 9.97 7.03 -10.53
N LEU A 6 8.65 7.28 -10.60
CA LEU A 6 8.06 8.52 -10.10
C LEU A 6 8.21 8.74 -8.59
N ASN A 7 8.41 7.68 -7.83
CA ASN A 7 8.59 7.73 -6.40
C ASN A 7 10.08 7.88 -6.01
N GLN A 8 10.84 8.66 -6.79
CA GLN A 8 12.17 9.15 -6.43
C GLN A 8 12.17 10.69 -6.47
N PRO A 9 12.02 11.38 -5.33
CA PRO A 9 12.01 10.86 -3.96
C PRO A 9 10.72 10.11 -3.58
N ALA A 10 10.80 9.25 -2.57
CA ALA A 10 9.72 8.35 -2.13
C ALA A 10 8.60 9.06 -1.33
N GLU A 11 8.36 10.33 -1.65
CA GLU A 11 7.27 11.10 -1.08
C GLU A 11 6.00 10.82 -1.87
N ILE A 12 4.93 10.48 -1.16
CA ILE A 12 3.65 10.19 -1.77
C ILE A 12 2.91 11.52 -1.99
N PRO A 13 2.39 11.79 -3.20
CA PRO A 13 1.49 12.92 -3.43
C PRO A 13 0.29 12.85 -2.47
N ALA A 14 -0.09 13.98 -1.86
CA ALA A 14 -1.17 14.04 -0.86
C ALA A 14 -2.50 13.45 -1.38
N GLU A 15 -2.76 13.56 -2.69
CA GLU A 15 -3.94 12.97 -3.34
C GLU A 15 -3.99 11.44 -3.32
N LEU A 16 -2.82 10.80 -3.24
CA LEU A 16 -2.65 9.35 -3.22
C LEU A 16 -2.58 8.79 -1.80
N ASP A 17 -2.23 9.63 -0.82
CA ASP A 17 -2.11 9.24 0.58
C ASP A 17 -3.48 9.20 1.27
N ARG A 18 -4.30 8.25 0.84
CA ARG A 18 -5.67 8.02 1.33
C ARG A 18 -5.78 6.68 2.02
N TRP A 19 -6.88 6.50 2.75
CA TRP A 19 -7.23 5.23 3.35
C TRP A 19 -7.19 4.08 2.34
N ASN A 20 -6.48 3.01 2.69
CA ASN A 20 -6.25 1.86 1.84
C ASN A 20 -7.17 0.70 2.23
N TRP A 21 -8.31 0.61 1.55
CA TRP A 21 -9.29 -0.45 1.80
C TRP A 21 -8.76 -1.85 1.51
N GLY A 22 -7.91 -2.00 0.47
CA GLY A 22 -7.27 -3.29 0.19
C GLY A 22 -6.36 -3.74 1.32
N ALA A 23 -5.54 -2.83 1.87
CA ALA A 23 -4.68 -3.11 3.01
C ALA A 23 -5.46 -3.45 4.29
N PHE A 24 -6.61 -2.79 4.51
CA PHE A 24 -7.47 -3.01 5.67
C PHE A 24 -8.21 -4.35 5.65
N PHE A 25 -8.70 -4.80 4.49
CA PHE A 25 -9.47 -6.04 4.39
C PHE A 25 -8.61 -7.28 4.10
N LEU A 26 -7.59 -7.13 3.23
CA LEU A 26 -6.78 -8.25 2.75
C LEU A 26 -5.44 -8.36 3.49
N ASN A 27 -5.12 -7.41 4.39
CA ASN A 27 -4.01 -7.45 5.35
C ASN A 27 -2.68 -7.97 4.76
N TRP A 28 -2.30 -9.19 5.14
CA TRP A 28 -1.04 -9.83 4.76
C TRP A 28 -1.00 -10.21 3.27
N ILE A 29 -2.14 -10.54 2.65
CA ILE A 29 -2.24 -10.86 1.21
C ILE A 29 -1.91 -9.60 0.40
N TRP A 30 -2.55 -8.49 0.75
CA TRP A 30 -2.26 -7.19 0.17
C TRP A 30 -0.79 -6.78 0.42
N GLY A 31 -0.28 -7.06 1.62
CA GLY A 31 1.10 -6.76 2.01
C GLY A 31 2.13 -7.44 1.11
N ILE A 32 1.98 -8.74 0.84
CA ILE A 32 2.85 -9.47 -0.09
C ILE A 32 2.75 -8.87 -1.51
N GLY A 33 1.53 -8.60 -1.97
CA GLY A 33 1.28 -8.01 -3.28
C GLY A 33 1.86 -6.61 -3.48
N ASN A 34 2.04 -5.85 -2.40
CA ASN A 34 2.55 -4.47 -2.42
C ASN A 34 3.92 -4.32 -1.76
N SER A 35 4.65 -5.42 -1.55
CA SER A 35 5.98 -5.43 -0.90
C SER A 35 5.99 -4.74 0.48
N THR A 36 4.86 -4.77 1.20
CA THR A 36 4.64 -4.13 2.51
C THR A 36 4.60 -5.19 3.60
N PHE A 37 5.76 -5.75 3.95
CA PHE A 37 5.86 -6.92 4.83
C PHE A 37 5.48 -6.67 6.29
N ILE A 38 5.40 -5.40 6.74
CA ILE A 38 4.83 -5.08 8.06
C ILE A 38 3.38 -5.58 8.21
N ALA A 39 2.66 -5.78 7.09
CA ALA A 39 1.33 -6.38 7.10
C ALA A 39 1.30 -7.82 7.63
N LEU A 40 2.43 -8.54 7.67
CA LEU A 40 2.51 -9.88 8.26
C LEU A 40 2.23 -9.88 9.77
N LEU A 41 2.37 -8.73 10.45
CA LEU A 41 1.97 -8.59 11.86
C LEU A 41 0.48 -8.82 12.09
N ALA A 42 -0.35 -8.71 11.04
CA ALA A 42 -1.78 -9.06 11.07
C ALA A 42 -2.04 -10.55 11.32
N LEU A 43 -1.04 -11.43 11.18
CA LEU A 43 -1.15 -12.86 11.51
C LEU A 43 -1.15 -13.12 13.03
N ILE A 44 -0.76 -12.14 13.85
CA ILE A 44 -0.75 -12.26 15.31
C ILE A 44 -2.11 -11.76 15.84
N PRO A 45 -2.96 -12.60 16.49
CA PRO A 45 -4.36 -12.27 16.77
C PRO A 45 -4.60 -10.94 17.50
N VAL A 46 -3.83 -10.67 18.56
CA VAL A 46 -3.98 -9.45 19.36
C VAL A 46 -3.44 -8.21 18.63
N VAL A 47 -2.32 -8.37 17.91
CA VAL A 47 -1.70 -7.28 17.14
C VAL A 47 -2.57 -6.92 15.94
N ASN A 48 -3.27 -7.89 15.36
CA ASN A 48 -4.12 -7.72 14.19
C ASN A 48 -5.16 -6.61 14.37
N ILE A 49 -5.78 -6.52 15.56
CA ILE A 49 -6.81 -5.51 15.87
C ILE A 49 -6.32 -4.09 15.59
N ILE A 50 -5.06 -3.80 15.96
CA ILE A 50 -4.44 -2.49 15.72
C ILE A 50 -3.88 -2.44 14.30
N MET A 51 -3.26 -3.53 13.84
CA MET A 51 -2.55 -3.58 12.57
C MET A 51 -3.46 -3.33 11.38
N ILE A 52 -4.70 -3.83 11.37
CA ILE A 52 -5.65 -3.57 10.27
C ILE A 52 -5.93 -2.07 10.10
N ILE A 53 -6.07 -1.32 11.20
CA ILE A 53 -6.30 0.13 11.16
C ILE A 53 -5.05 0.86 10.69
N VAL A 54 -3.88 0.44 11.16
CA VAL A 54 -2.59 1.00 10.71
C VAL A 54 -2.37 0.75 9.21
N LEU A 55 -2.69 -0.45 8.73
CA LEU A 55 -2.63 -0.79 7.31
C LEU A 55 -3.62 0.04 6.48
N GLY A 56 -4.84 0.24 6.96
CA GLY A 56 -5.80 1.15 6.34
C GLY A 56 -5.27 2.58 6.26
N ALA A 57 -4.73 3.12 7.35
CA ALA A 57 -4.27 4.50 7.41
C ALA A 57 -2.97 4.77 6.63
N ARG A 58 -2.01 3.82 6.65
CA ARG A 58 -0.64 4.03 6.11
C ARG A 58 -0.32 3.18 4.89
N GLY A 59 -1.20 2.26 4.50
CA GLY A 59 -0.97 1.29 3.43
C GLY A 59 -0.66 1.97 2.09
N SER A 60 -1.36 3.04 1.73
CA SER A 60 -1.10 3.76 0.47
C SER A 60 0.32 4.32 0.43
N ARG A 61 0.77 4.95 1.52
CA ARG A 61 2.15 5.44 1.66
C ARG A 61 3.17 4.32 1.55
N TRP A 62 2.97 3.21 2.25
CA TRP A 62 3.89 2.07 2.19
C TRP A 62 3.94 1.43 0.80
N ALA A 63 2.80 1.21 0.15
CA ALA A 63 2.76 0.67 -1.20
C ALA A 63 3.43 1.61 -2.23
N TRP A 64 3.29 2.93 -2.05
CA TRP A 64 3.98 3.92 -2.87
C TRP A 64 5.50 3.84 -2.70
N GLN A 65 5.98 3.71 -1.46
CA GLN A 65 7.41 3.67 -1.14
C GLN A 65 8.08 2.35 -1.54
N ASN A 66 7.38 1.23 -1.42
CA ASN A 66 7.96 -0.11 -1.55
C ASN A 66 8.10 -0.60 -3.01
N ARG A 67 7.52 0.10 -3.99
CA ARG A 67 7.51 -0.32 -5.41
C ARG A 67 7.76 0.84 -6.36
N ALA A 68 8.35 0.57 -7.51
CA ALA A 68 8.51 1.56 -8.57
C ALA A 68 7.20 1.77 -9.34
N TRP A 69 6.81 3.03 -9.52
CA TRP A 69 5.61 3.42 -10.27
C TRP A 69 5.97 4.28 -11.48
N ARG A 70 5.33 4.01 -12.61
CA ARG A 70 5.52 4.75 -13.86
C ARG A 70 4.75 6.07 -13.89
N ASP A 71 3.54 6.05 -13.35
CA ASP A 71 2.61 7.19 -13.30
C ASP A 71 1.67 7.07 -12.08
N PRO A 72 1.10 8.19 -11.55
CA PRO A 72 0.16 8.15 -10.44
C PRO A 72 -1.11 7.35 -10.75
N GLU A 73 -1.50 7.29 -12.03
CA GLU A 73 -2.69 6.55 -12.47
C GLU A 73 -2.48 5.04 -12.36
N GLN A 74 -1.28 4.55 -12.68
CA GLN A 74 -0.88 3.16 -12.49
C GLN A 74 -1.04 2.76 -11.02
N PHE A 75 -0.55 3.60 -10.11
CA PHE A 75 -0.71 3.37 -8.67
C PHE A 75 -2.19 3.35 -8.26
N ARG A 76 -2.97 4.36 -8.66
CA ARG A 76 -4.42 4.45 -8.37
C ARG A 76 -5.16 3.21 -8.86
N LYS A 77 -4.89 2.76 -10.09
CA LYS A 77 -5.51 1.58 -10.68
C LYS A 77 -5.17 0.32 -9.88
N THR A 78 -3.91 0.12 -9.52
CA THR A 78 -3.49 -1.03 -8.71
C THR A 78 -4.15 -1.02 -7.33
N GLN A 79 -4.14 0.10 -6.61
CA GLN A 79 -4.79 0.18 -5.29
C GLN A 79 -6.31 0.04 -5.37
N ARG A 80 -6.95 0.54 -6.44
CA ARG A 80 -8.38 0.34 -6.67
C ARG A 80 -8.72 -1.13 -6.89
N ASN A 81 -7.92 -1.86 -7.68
CA ASN A 81 -8.13 -3.28 -7.89
C ASN A 81 -8.04 -4.06 -6.58
N TRP A 82 -7.08 -3.71 -5.72
CA TRP A 82 -6.97 -4.29 -4.38
C TRP A 82 -8.15 -3.97 -3.47
N ALA A 83 -8.77 -2.79 -3.61
CA ALA A 83 -9.90 -2.38 -2.79
C ALA A 83 -11.22 -3.06 -3.17
N ILE A 84 -11.33 -3.63 -4.38
CA ILE A 84 -12.55 -4.29 -4.88
C ILE A 84 -12.38 -5.80 -5.12
N ALA A 85 -11.17 -6.33 -4.90
CA ALA A 85 -10.87 -7.76 -4.95
C ALA A 85 -11.48 -8.48 -3.74
#